data_AF-A0A5N9HGZ6-F1
#
_entry.id   AF-A0A5N9HGZ6-F1
#
_cell.length_a   1.000
_cell.length_b   1.000
_cell.length_c   1.000
_cell.angle_alpha   90.00
_cell.angle_beta   90.00
_cell.angle_gamma   90.00
#
_symmetry.space_group_name_H-M   'P 1'
#
loop_
_entity.id
_entity.type
_entity.pdbx_description
1 polymer ?
#
loop_
_entity_poly.entity_id
_entity_poly.type
_entity_poly.pdbx_seq_one_letter_code
_entity_poly.pdbx_strand_id
1 'polypeptide(L)' 'MRNSIKISGKTVEDAIEIALIELDASRDEVSIDIISEGKSGLF' A
#
# COMPACT_ATOMS: atom_id res chain seq x y z
N MET A 1 -5.14 11.23 16.59
CA MET A 1 -4.51 11.48 15.27
C MET A 1 -4.95 10.37 14.33
N ARG A 2 -5.30 10.68 13.07
CA ARG A 2 -5.55 9.64 12.05
C ARG A 2 -4.21 9.42 11.35
N ASN A 3 -3.56 8.28 11.56
CA ASN A 3 -2.33 7.94 10.86
C ASN A 3 -2.71 7.35 9.49
N SER A 4 -2.47 8.12 8.43
CA SER A 4 -2.59 7.65 7.04
C SER A 4 -1.26 7.89 6.35
N ILE A 5 -0.71 6.86 5.72
CA ILE A 5 0.52 6.95 4.93
C ILE A 5 0.23 6.65 3.47
N LYS A 6 1.06 7.19 2.57
CA LYS A 6 1.02 6.91 1.15
C LYS A 6 2.34 6.29 0.75
N ILE A 7 2.28 5.06 0.26
CA ILE A 7 3.44 4.29 -0.18
C ILE A 7 3.22 3.83 -1.62
N SER A 8 4.31 3.85 -2.39
CA SER A 8 4.38 3.33 -3.75
C SER A 8 5.34 2.14 -3.76
N GLY A 9 4.95 1.06 -4.43
CA GLY A 9 5.75 -0.14 -4.63
C GLY A 9 5.85 -0.51 -6.10
N LYS A 10 6.64 -1.53 -6.42
CA LYS A 10 6.67 -2.09 -7.79
C LYS A 10 5.32 -2.72 -8.15
N THR A 11 4.69 -3.35 -7.16
CA THR A 11 3.33 -3.88 -7.23
C THR A 11 2.48 -3.26 -6.14
N VAL A 12 1.16 -3.42 -6.27
CA VAL A 12 0.21 -3.02 -5.21
C VAL A 12 0.49 -3.81 -3.92
N GLU A 13 0.85 -5.08 -4.02
CA GLU A 13 1.18 -5.93 -2.87
C GLU A 13 2.42 -5.44 -2.13
N ASP A 14 3.50 -5.10 -2.84
CA ASP A 14 4.71 -4.51 -2.26
C ASP A 14 4.38 -3.22 -1.51
N ALA A 15 3.58 -2.34 -2.13
CA ALA A 15 3.19 -1.07 -1.52
C ALA A 15 2.42 -1.28 -0.21
N ILE A 16 1.57 -2.32 -0.15
CA ILE A 16 0.77 -2.63 1.03
C ILE A 16 1.64 -3.25 2.13
N GLU A 17 2.52 -4.20 1.83
CA GLU A 17 3.41 -4.78 2.86
C GLU A 17 4.28 -3.73 3.53
N ILE A 18 4.90 -2.85 2.74
CA ILE A 18 5.75 -1.78 3.27
C ILE A 18 4.89 -0.84 4.16
N ALA A 19 3.66 -0.54 3.74
CA ALA A 19 2.77 0.32 4.52
C ALA A 19 2.33 -0.32 5.85
N LEU A 20 2.08 -1.63 5.87
CA LEU A 20 1.71 -2.36 7.08
C LEU A 20 2.86 -2.38 8.10
N ILE A 21 4.10 -2.59 7.62
CA ILE A 21 5.29 -2.59 8.46
C ILE A 21 5.53 -1.21 9.07
N GLU A 22 5.42 -0.14 8.28
CA GLU A 22 5.57 1.25 8.76
C GLU A 22 4.49 1.66 9.77
N LEU A 23 3.27 1.12 9.63
CA LEU A 23 2.17 1.37 10.56
C LEU A 23 2.15 0.43 11.76
N ASP A 24 3.01 -0.59 11.79
CA ASP A 24 3.01 -1.69 12.77
C ASP A 24 1.58 -2.27 12.96
N ALA A 25 0.88 -2.47 11.84
CA ALA A 25 -0.53 -2.82 11.81
C ALA A 25 -0.81 -4.04 10.93
N SER A 26 -1.86 -4.79 11.28
CA SER A 26 -2.31 -5.93 10.47
C SER A 26 -3.19 -5.49 9.31
N ARG A 27 -3.25 -6.27 8.22
CA ARG A 27 -4.10 -6.01 7.05
C ARG A 27 -5.58 -5.86 7.41
N ASP A 28 -6.06 -6.59 8.41
CA ASP A 28 -7.44 -6.54 8.91
C ASP A 28 -7.77 -5.25 9.68
N GLU A 29 -6.76 -4.51 10.16
CA GLU A 29 -6.94 -3.34 11.01
C GLU A 29 -6.85 -2.02 10.25
N VAL A 30 -6.56 -2.07 8.94
CA VAL A 30 -6.33 -0.89 8.10
C VAL A 30 -7.27 -0.84 6.90
N SER A 31 -7.64 0.38 6.49
CA SER A 31 -8.31 0.61 5.21
C SER A 31 -7.28 0.92 4.14
N ILE A 32 -7.33 0.19 3.02
CA ILE A 32 -6.38 0.31 1.91
C ILE A 32 -7.10 0.97 0.74
N ASP A 33 -6.56 2.10 0.28
CA ASP A 33 -7.05 2.82 -0.89
C ASP A 33 -5.98 2.78 -2.00
N ILE A 34 -6.27 2.05 -3.08
CA ILE A 34 -5.35 1.93 -4.21
C ILE A 34 -5.53 3.14 -5.13
N ILE A 35 -4.61 4.10 -5.02
CA ILE A 35 -4.64 5.33 -5.85
C ILE A 35 -4.21 5.03 -7.30
N SER A 36 -3.29 4.08 -7.49
CA SER A 36 -2.82 3.65 -8.81
C SER A 36 -2.37 2.20 -8.76
N GLU A 37 -3.07 1.34 -9.49
CA GLU A 37 -2.51 0.04 -9.90
C GLU A 37 -1.43 0.33 -10.94
N GLY A 38 -0.17 0.02 -10.64
CA GLY A 38 0.92 0.25 -11.60
C GLY A 38 0.58 -0.34 -12.97
N LYS A 39 0.84 0.39 -14.06
CA LYS A 39 0.67 -0.18 -15.40
C LYS A 39 1.73 -1.26 -15.61
N SER A 40 1.33 -2.52 -15.64
CA SER A 40 2.18 -3.59 -16.18
C SER A 40 2.29 -3.36 -17.68
N GLY A 41 3.33 -2.61 -18.09
CA GLY A 41 3.60 -2.34 -19.50
C GLY A 41 4.04 -3.64 -20.19
N LEU A 42 3.23 -4.10 -21.14
CA LEU A 42 3.61 -5.11 -22.13
C LEU A 42 3.44 -4.58 -23.55
N PHE A 43 3.82 -3.33 -23.84
CA PHE A 43 3.88 -2.81 -25.21
C PHE A 43 5.01 -1.79 -25.34
#